data_AF-A0A317J082-F1
#
_entry.id   AF-A0A317J082-F1
#
_cell.length_a   1.000
_cell.length_b   1.000
_cell.length_c   1.000
_cell.angle_alpha   90.00
_cell.angle_beta   90.00
_cell.angle_gamma   90.00
#
_symmetry.space_group_name_H-M   'P 1'
#
loop_
_entity.id
_entity.type
_entity.pdbx_description
1 polymer ?
#
loop_
_entity_poly.entity_id
_entity_poly.type
_entity_poly.pdbx_seq_one_letter_code
_entity_poly.pdbx_strand_id
1 'polypeptide(L)'
;MKKSSFLRYGFFFVSFFQLQYSIAQTNIANLQNADTQLADSFYSLGQWKAAIPAYEVALKKDVSNSLAWNRLGYSYHNTGEYAKAISAYQKSLGNQPFPQLKTVVQSRMSRSYALMQKKNESLIWLDSATKNGYANLKEMDSLRDYDFIRNESDFKAFYNRAYNIAYPCMSDPRARQF
;
A
#
# COMPACT_ATOMS: atom_id res chain seq x y z
N MET A 1 41.65 30.33 46.81
CA MET A 1 40.37 30.18 46.06
C MET A 1 40.63 29.41 44.77
N LYS A 2 40.20 28.14 44.66
CA LYS A 2 40.23 27.35 43.41
C LYS A 2 38.88 26.65 43.25
N LYS A 3 38.03 27.17 42.34
CA LYS A 3 36.83 26.48 41.83
C LYS A 3 36.67 26.86 40.37
N SER A 4 37.16 26.02 39.46
CA SER A 4 36.68 25.99 38.05
C SER A 4 37.40 24.88 37.27
N SER A 5 36.77 23.71 37.10
CA SER A 5 37.13 22.81 35.98
C SER A 5 36.14 21.66 35.71
N PHE A 6 34.89 21.70 36.15
CA PHE A 6 33.97 20.56 35.98
C PHE A 6 32.91 20.71 34.88
N LEU A 7 32.65 21.92 34.37
CA LEU A 7 31.57 22.16 33.40
C LEU A 7 31.95 21.99 31.92
N ARG A 8 33.24 21.86 31.56
CA ARG A 8 33.65 21.71 30.15
C ARG A 8 33.53 20.28 29.61
N TYR A 9 33.57 19.26 30.47
CA TYR A 9 33.56 17.86 30.05
C TYR A 9 32.15 17.33 29.72
N GLY A 10 31.09 17.87 30.33
CA GLY A 10 29.71 17.45 30.03
C GLY A 10 29.22 17.88 28.65
N PHE A 11 29.67 19.02 28.15
CA PHE A 11 29.21 19.57 26.86
C PHE A 11 29.80 18.81 25.65
N PHE A 12 31.05 18.33 25.76
CA PHE A 12 31.69 17.49 24.74
C PHE A 12 31.09 16.08 24.69
N PHE A 13 30.70 15.51 25.83
CA PHE A 13 30.08 14.19 25.88
C PHE A 13 28.69 14.17 25.25
N VAL A 14 27.85 15.19 25.51
CA VAL A 14 26.50 15.28 24.94
C VAL A 14 26.53 15.48 23.42
N SER A 15 27.44 16.34 22.92
CA SER A 15 27.57 16.60 21.48
C SER A 15 28.14 15.41 20.71
N PHE A 16 29.08 14.65 21.29
CA PHE A 16 29.60 13.41 20.69
C PHE A 16 28.54 12.30 20.65
N PHE A 17 27.73 12.15 21.70
CA PHE A 17 26.64 11.16 21.73
C PHE A 17 25.52 11.49 20.74
N GLN A 18 25.17 12.77 20.58
CA GLN A 18 24.20 13.23 19.58
C GLN A 18 24.72 13.01 18.15
N LEU A 19 26.01 13.23 17.90
CA LEU A 19 26.62 12.98 16.59
C LEU A 19 26.63 11.47 16.25
N GLN A 20 26.99 10.60 17.20
CA GLN A 20 26.95 9.17 16.99
C GLN A 20 25.52 8.65 16.79
N TYR A 21 24.54 9.19 17.52
CA TYR A 21 23.12 8.82 17.36
C TYR A 21 22.56 9.21 15.99
N SER A 22 22.88 10.42 15.50
CA SER A 22 22.45 10.88 14.17
C SER A 22 23.16 10.13 13.02
N ILE A 23 24.42 9.74 13.18
CA ILE A 23 25.12 8.85 12.23
C ILE A 23 24.50 7.44 12.24
N ALA A 24 24.15 6.91 13.41
CA ALA A 24 23.48 5.62 13.50
C ALA A 24 22.10 5.64 12.82
N GLN A 25 21.30 6.68 13.06
CA GLN A 25 19.99 6.83 12.41
C GLN A 25 20.10 7.01 10.88
N THR A 26 21.06 7.79 10.39
CA THR A 26 21.27 7.95 8.93
C THR A 26 21.73 6.64 8.28
N ASN A 27 22.60 5.86 8.92
CA ASN A 27 22.99 4.55 8.41
C ASN A 27 21.83 3.54 8.39
N ILE A 28 20.99 3.53 9.43
CA ILE A 28 19.78 2.69 9.48
C ILE A 28 18.80 3.09 8.37
N ALA A 29 18.54 4.39 8.19
CA ALA A 29 17.67 4.89 7.13
C ALA A 29 18.20 4.55 5.73
N ASN A 30 19.51 4.67 5.50
CA ASN A 30 20.14 4.33 4.22
C ASN A 30 20.04 2.82 3.91
N LEU A 31 20.26 1.95 4.90
CA LEU A 31 20.10 0.50 4.74
C LEU A 31 18.63 0.09 4.53
N GLN A 32 17.71 0.76 5.22
CA GLN A 32 16.26 0.55 5.09
C GLN A 32 15.76 0.97 3.69
N ASN A 33 16.34 2.04 3.14
CA ASN A 33 16.10 2.46 1.77
C ASN A 33 16.70 1.48 0.73
N ALA A 34 17.87 0.90 1.00
CA ALA A 34 18.53 -0.01 0.04
C ALA A 34 17.76 -1.32 -0.16
N ASP A 35 17.27 -1.95 0.91
CA ASP A 35 16.52 -3.22 0.78
C ASP A 35 15.17 -3.04 0.09
N THR A 36 14.47 -1.94 0.40
CA THR A 36 13.21 -1.59 -0.28
C THR A 36 13.44 -1.26 -1.75
N GLN A 37 14.54 -0.58 -2.10
CA GLN A 37 14.89 -0.29 -3.50
C GLN A 37 15.12 -1.57 -4.32
N LEU A 38 15.82 -2.57 -3.76
CA LEU A 38 16.01 -3.85 -4.45
C LEU A 38 14.67 -4.55 -4.70
N ALA A 39 13.80 -4.61 -3.69
CA ALA A 39 12.48 -5.20 -3.83
C ALA A 39 11.61 -4.44 -4.85
N ASP A 40 11.68 -3.12 -4.84
CA ASP A 40 10.99 -2.23 -5.78
C ASP A 40 11.47 -2.40 -7.22
N SER A 41 12.76 -2.69 -7.42
CA SER A 41 13.31 -3.03 -8.73
C SER A 41 12.68 -4.31 -9.27
N PHE A 42 12.69 -5.39 -8.49
CA PHE A 42 12.03 -6.65 -8.88
C PHE A 42 10.54 -6.46 -9.14
N TYR A 43 9.84 -5.68 -8.30
CA TYR A 43 8.44 -5.35 -8.46
C TYR A 43 8.16 -4.60 -9.76
N SER A 44 8.97 -3.59 -10.09
CA SER A 44 8.80 -2.76 -11.28
C SER A 44 9.05 -3.53 -12.57
N LEU A 45 9.91 -4.56 -12.51
CA LEU A 45 10.16 -5.50 -13.61
C LEU A 45 9.14 -6.64 -13.69
N GLY A 46 8.14 -6.68 -12.79
CA GLY A 46 7.16 -7.77 -12.73
C GLY A 46 7.74 -9.12 -12.28
N GLN A 47 8.94 -9.12 -11.68
CA GLN A 47 9.60 -10.32 -11.17
C GLN A 47 9.04 -10.70 -9.79
N TRP A 48 7.76 -11.03 -9.72
CA TRP A 48 7.01 -11.22 -8.47
C TRP A 48 7.65 -12.23 -7.52
N LYS A 49 8.13 -13.37 -8.05
CA LYS A 49 8.79 -14.41 -7.26
C LYS A 49 10.09 -13.93 -6.60
N ALA A 50 10.83 -13.01 -7.24
CA ALA A 50 12.03 -12.42 -6.68
C ALA A 50 11.71 -11.24 -5.73
N ALA A 51 10.64 -10.49 -6.03
CA ALA A 51 10.18 -9.37 -5.20
C ALA A 51 9.71 -9.83 -3.80
N ILE A 52 9.05 -10.99 -3.69
CA ILE A 52 8.54 -11.54 -2.43
C ILE A 52 9.62 -11.63 -1.35
N PRO A 53 10.71 -12.42 -1.51
CA PRO A 53 11.73 -12.55 -0.48
C PRO A 53 12.46 -11.23 -0.20
N ALA A 54 12.62 -10.38 -1.21
CA ALA A 54 13.23 -9.05 -1.03
C ALA A 54 12.37 -8.15 -0.13
N TYR A 55 11.05 -8.10 -0.36
CA TYR A 55 10.13 -7.37 0.52
C TYR A 55 10.04 -7.97 1.91
N GLU A 56 10.09 -9.30 2.05
CA GLU A 56 10.10 -9.94 3.37
C GLU A 56 11.32 -9.57 4.21
N VAL A 57 12.50 -9.44 3.58
CA VAL A 57 13.70 -8.93 4.24
C VAL A 57 13.54 -7.45 4.61
N ALA A 58 13.08 -6.61 3.67
CA ALA A 58 12.87 -5.19 3.92
C ALA A 58 11.88 -4.94 5.07
N LEU A 59 10.77 -5.68 5.10
CA LEU A 59 9.71 -5.56 6.11
C LEU A 59 10.08 -6.13 7.48
N LYS A 60 11.13 -6.98 7.58
CA LYS A 60 11.71 -7.32 8.90
C LYS A 60 12.39 -6.14 9.56
N LYS A 61 12.91 -5.19 8.76
CA LYS A 61 13.56 -3.97 9.24
C LYS A 61 12.56 -2.83 9.45
N ASP A 62 11.57 -2.74 8.56
CA ASP A 62 10.50 -1.74 8.62
C ASP A 62 9.12 -2.36 8.50
N VAL A 63 8.57 -2.79 9.63
CA VAL A 63 7.23 -3.35 9.70
C VAL A 63 6.13 -2.31 9.43
N SER A 64 6.46 -1.01 9.48
CA SER A 64 5.52 0.10 9.35
C SER A 64 5.30 0.57 7.91
N ASN A 65 6.10 0.07 6.97
CA ASN A 65 6.02 0.48 5.58
C ASN A 65 4.77 -0.08 4.88
N SER A 66 3.69 0.69 4.93
CA SER A 66 2.42 0.39 4.26
C SER A 66 2.58 0.10 2.76
N LEU A 67 3.45 0.84 2.05
CA LEU A 67 3.63 0.67 0.61
C LEU A 67 4.33 -0.66 0.30
N ALA A 68 5.37 -1.02 1.05
CA ALA A 68 6.06 -2.29 0.92
C ALA A 68 5.13 -3.48 1.21
N TRP A 69 4.28 -3.40 2.24
CA TRP A 69 3.25 -4.42 2.49
C TRP A 69 2.27 -4.58 1.31
N ASN A 70 1.84 -3.47 0.70
CA ASN A 70 0.98 -3.52 -0.49
C ASN A 70 1.70 -4.15 -1.70
N ARG A 71 2.97 -3.81 -1.94
CA ARG A 71 3.74 -4.37 -3.05
C ARG A 71 4.06 -5.85 -2.84
N LEU A 72 4.34 -6.28 -1.61
CA LEU A 72 4.43 -7.69 -1.23
C LEU A 72 3.11 -8.41 -1.50
N GLY A 73 1.98 -7.84 -1.05
CA GLY A 73 0.66 -8.43 -1.30
C GLY A 73 0.35 -8.57 -2.79
N TYR A 74 0.71 -7.57 -3.60
CA TYR A 74 0.55 -7.64 -5.05
C TYR A 74 1.48 -8.65 -5.71
N SER A 75 2.69 -8.82 -5.20
CA SER A 75 3.59 -9.87 -5.68
C SER A 75 2.99 -11.25 -5.40
N TYR A 76 2.48 -11.49 -4.18
CA TYR A 76 1.76 -12.72 -3.84
C TYR A 76 0.50 -12.95 -4.68
N HIS A 77 -0.26 -11.89 -4.97
CA HIS A 77 -1.44 -11.97 -5.83
C HIS A 77 -1.05 -12.46 -7.24
N ASN A 78 0.02 -11.91 -7.82
CA ASN A 78 0.48 -12.29 -9.16
C ASN A 78 1.16 -13.68 -9.19
N THR A 79 1.58 -14.23 -8.05
CA THR A 79 2.04 -15.63 -7.96
C THR A 79 0.92 -16.63 -7.62
N GLY A 80 -0.33 -16.17 -7.48
CA GLY A 80 -1.49 -17.02 -7.15
C GLY A 80 -1.64 -17.31 -5.65
N GLU A 81 -0.81 -16.73 -4.80
CA GLU A 81 -0.83 -16.94 -3.35
C GLU A 81 -1.80 -15.96 -2.66
N TYR A 82 -3.08 -16.00 -3.07
CA TYR A 82 -4.07 -15.00 -2.71
C TYR A 82 -4.30 -14.84 -1.20
N ALA A 83 -4.23 -15.94 -0.43
CA ALA A 83 -4.37 -15.86 1.03
C ALA A 83 -3.24 -15.03 1.67
N LYS A 84 -1.99 -15.23 1.22
CA LYS A 84 -0.85 -14.41 1.67
C LYS A 84 -0.94 -12.98 1.18
N ALA A 85 -1.44 -12.78 -0.04
CA ALA A 85 -1.71 -11.45 -0.59
C ALA A 85 -2.65 -10.66 0.34
N ILE A 86 -3.77 -11.27 0.73
CA ILE A 86 -4.74 -10.69 1.67
C ILE A 86 -4.09 -10.35 3.01
N SER A 87 -3.31 -11.26 3.59
CA SER A 87 -2.60 -10.98 4.86
C SER A 87 -1.64 -9.80 4.75
N ALA A 88 -0.90 -9.69 3.64
CA ALA A 88 0.00 -8.55 3.41
C ALA A 88 -0.78 -7.24 3.21
N TYR A 89 -1.89 -7.27 2.48
CA TYR A 89 -2.77 -6.10 2.34
C TYR A 89 -3.40 -5.65 3.65
N GLN A 90 -3.81 -6.57 4.51
CA GLN A 90 -4.31 -6.24 5.85
C GLN A 90 -3.24 -5.54 6.70
N LYS A 91 -1.98 -6.00 6.62
CA LYS A 91 -0.85 -5.30 7.27
C LYS A 91 -0.60 -3.92 6.66
N SER A 92 -0.76 -3.77 5.35
CA SER A 92 -0.69 -2.45 4.71
C SER A 92 -1.75 -1.50 5.27
N LEU A 93 -3.02 -1.93 5.34
CA LEU A 93 -4.11 -1.13 5.91
C LEU A 93 -3.93 -0.84 7.41
N GLY A 94 -3.37 -1.77 8.17
CA GLY A 94 -3.10 -1.61 9.60
C GLY A 94 -2.02 -0.57 9.92
N ASN A 95 -1.12 -0.29 8.98
CA ASN A 95 -0.05 0.70 9.11
C ASN A 95 -0.46 2.11 8.62
N GLN A 96 -1.76 2.41 8.63
CA GLN A 96 -2.32 3.73 8.33
C GLN A 96 -1.82 4.33 7.01
N PRO A 97 -2.11 3.67 5.86
CA PRO A 97 -1.68 4.17 4.56
C PRO A 97 -2.36 5.49 4.24
N PHE A 98 -1.71 6.30 3.41
CA PHE A 98 -2.32 7.51 2.85
C PHE A 98 -3.59 7.16 2.03
N PRO A 99 -4.55 8.09 1.90
CA PRO A 99 -5.87 7.80 1.34
C PRO A 99 -5.86 7.11 -0.03
N GLN A 100 -4.98 7.54 -0.94
CA GLN A 100 -4.89 6.95 -2.28
C GLN A 100 -4.31 5.52 -2.25
N LEU A 101 -3.37 5.22 -1.35
CA LEU A 101 -2.89 3.85 -1.19
C LEU A 101 -3.97 2.97 -0.58
N LYS A 102 -4.72 3.48 0.41
CA LYS A 102 -5.84 2.75 1.04
C LYS A 102 -6.83 2.22 0.00
N THR A 103 -7.28 3.07 -0.94
CA THR A 103 -8.24 2.66 -1.98
C THR A 103 -7.68 1.59 -2.92
N VAL A 104 -6.40 1.70 -3.29
CA VAL A 104 -5.69 0.72 -4.12
C VAL A 104 -5.54 -0.62 -3.40
N VAL A 105 -5.21 -0.61 -2.11
CA VAL A 105 -5.11 -1.85 -1.33
C VAL A 105 -6.47 -2.53 -1.21
N GLN A 106 -7.54 -1.77 -0.95
CA GLN A 106 -8.89 -2.31 -0.86
C GLN A 106 -9.35 -2.94 -2.18
N SER A 107 -9.10 -2.30 -3.34
CA SER A 107 -9.44 -2.89 -4.63
C SER A 107 -8.62 -4.15 -4.93
N ARG A 108 -7.33 -4.18 -4.56
CA ARG A 108 -6.47 -5.37 -4.69
C ARG A 108 -6.90 -6.53 -3.78
N MET A 109 -7.39 -6.24 -2.57
CA MET A 109 -8.01 -7.25 -1.72
C MET A 109 -9.27 -7.81 -2.37
N SER A 110 -10.15 -6.95 -2.90
CA SER A 110 -11.35 -7.37 -3.63
C SER A 110 -11.01 -8.33 -4.78
N ARG A 111 -10.04 -7.98 -5.61
CA ARG A 111 -9.52 -8.82 -6.70
C ARG A 111 -9.03 -10.18 -6.21
N SER A 112 -8.26 -10.21 -5.11
CA SER A 112 -7.75 -11.45 -4.52
C SER A 112 -8.87 -12.33 -3.97
N TYR A 113 -9.88 -11.75 -3.33
CA TYR A 113 -11.07 -12.49 -2.87
C TYR A 113 -11.90 -13.04 -4.04
N ALA A 114 -12.05 -12.28 -5.13
CA ALA A 114 -12.77 -12.73 -6.33
C ALA A 114 -12.09 -13.96 -6.96
N LEU A 115 -10.76 -13.96 -7.08
CA LEU A 115 -9.98 -15.10 -7.57
C LEU A 115 -10.05 -16.32 -6.64
N MET A 116 -10.27 -16.09 -5.34
CA MET A 116 -10.56 -17.16 -4.37
C MET A 116 -12.03 -17.61 -4.36
N GLN A 117 -12.87 -17.10 -5.28
CA GLN A 117 -14.32 -17.33 -5.35
C GLN A 117 -15.08 -16.92 -4.07
N LYS A 118 -14.50 -16.00 -3.28
CA LYS A 118 -15.10 -15.43 -2.08
C LYS A 118 -15.87 -14.17 -2.44
N LYS A 119 -17.05 -14.37 -3.04
CA LYS A 119 -17.88 -13.31 -3.64
C LYS A 119 -18.18 -12.18 -2.65
N ASN A 120 -18.73 -12.52 -1.48
CA ASN A 120 -19.23 -11.53 -0.53
C ASN A 120 -18.09 -10.64 -0.01
N GLU A 121 -16.96 -11.25 0.37
CA GLU A 121 -15.78 -10.53 0.82
C GLU A 121 -15.22 -9.63 -0.30
N SER A 122 -15.20 -10.12 -1.53
CA SER A 122 -14.76 -9.33 -2.69
C SER A 122 -15.60 -8.07 -2.88
N LEU A 123 -16.92 -8.20 -2.85
CA LEU A 123 -17.85 -7.07 -3.02
C LEU A 123 -17.76 -6.08 -1.85
N ILE A 124 -17.59 -6.56 -0.61
CA ILE A 124 -17.39 -5.71 0.58
C ILE A 124 -16.15 -4.82 0.41
N TRP A 125 -15.03 -5.40 -0.02
CA TRP A 125 -13.79 -4.63 -0.21
C TRP A 125 -13.87 -3.66 -1.39
N LEU A 126 -14.58 -4.02 -2.47
CA LEU A 126 -14.80 -3.13 -3.60
C LEU A 126 -15.71 -1.95 -3.25
N ASP A 127 -16.78 -2.20 -2.50
CA ASP A 127 -17.65 -1.15 -1.96
C ASP A 127 -16.85 -0.18 -1.10
N SER A 128 -16.03 -0.72 -0.19
CA SER A 128 -15.14 0.09 0.64
C SER A 128 -14.20 0.94 -0.21
N ALA A 129 -13.57 0.37 -1.24
CA ALA A 129 -12.68 1.11 -2.14
C ALA A 129 -13.41 2.27 -2.84
N THR A 130 -14.58 2.02 -3.44
CA THR A 130 -15.35 3.05 -4.17
C THR A 130 -15.85 4.17 -3.26
N LYS A 131 -16.32 3.85 -2.05
CA LYS A 131 -16.68 4.85 -1.02
C LYS A 131 -15.52 5.74 -0.60
N ASN A 132 -14.29 5.22 -0.66
CA ASN A 132 -13.08 5.99 -0.37
C ASN A 132 -12.48 6.68 -1.63
N GLY A 133 -13.17 6.65 -2.78
CA GLY A 133 -12.79 7.38 -3.99
C GLY A 133 -12.09 6.54 -5.07
N TYR A 134 -12.10 5.20 -4.97
CA TYR A 134 -11.61 4.35 -6.06
C TYR A 134 -12.54 4.45 -7.29
N ALA A 135 -11.99 4.87 -8.43
CA ALA A 135 -12.74 5.08 -9.67
C ALA A 135 -11.98 4.59 -10.92
N ASN A 136 -11.16 3.55 -10.79
CA ASN A 136 -10.41 3.00 -11.93
C ASN A 136 -11.29 2.06 -12.78
N LEU A 137 -12.11 2.65 -13.64
CA LEU A 137 -13.05 1.92 -14.51
C LEU A 137 -12.33 0.95 -15.46
N LYS A 138 -11.17 1.36 -15.99
CA LYS A 138 -10.36 0.51 -16.87
C LYS A 138 -9.98 -0.80 -16.18
N GLU A 139 -9.58 -0.74 -14.90
CA GLU A 139 -9.29 -1.95 -14.12
C GLU A 139 -10.55 -2.81 -13.92
N MET A 140 -11.70 -2.20 -13.62
CA MET A 140 -12.97 -2.91 -13.44
C MET A 140 -13.41 -3.65 -14.71
N ASP A 141 -13.21 -3.05 -15.88
CA ASP A 141 -13.61 -3.61 -17.18
C ASP A 141 -12.66 -4.70 -17.66
N SER A 142 -11.35 -4.46 -17.55
CA SER A 142 -10.34 -5.25 -18.25
C SER A 142 -9.66 -6.32 -17.40
N LEU A 143 -9.63 -6.18 -16.06
CA LEU A 143 -8.99 -7.18 -15.22
C LEU A 143 -9.86 -8.42 -15.09
N ARG A 144 -9.28 -9.56 -15.49
CA ARG A 144 -9.89 -10.89 -15.38
C ARG A 144 -10.17 -11.30 -13.94
N ASP A 145 -9.51 -10.67 -12.98
CA ASP A 145 -9.74 -10.87 -11.54
C ASP A 145 -11.20 -10.68 -11.15
N TYR A 146 -11.93 -9.80 -11.86
CA TYR A 146 -13.34 -9.53 -11.61
C TYR A 146 -14.29 -10.42 -12.42
N ASP A 147 -13.82 -11.30 -13.30
CA ASP A 147 -14.70 -12.13 -14.17
C ASP A 147 -15.75 -12.90 -13.34
N PHE A 148 -15.38 -13.37 -12.15
CA PHE A 148 -16.26 -14.09 -11.23
C PHE A 148 -17.40 -13.24 -10.64
N ILE A 149 -17.21 -11.93 -10.50
CA ILE A 149 -18.17 -11.01 -9.83
C ILE A 149 -18.77 -9.96 -10.77
N ARG A 150 -18.23 -9.78 -11.99
CA ARG A 150 -18.56 -8.65 -12.89
C ARG A 150 -20.05 -8.57 -13.26
N ASN A 151 -20.72 -9.72 -13.30
CA ASN A 151 -22.14 -9.80 -13.69
C ASN A 151 -23.11 -9.59 -12.52
N GLU A 152 -22.62 -9.54 -11.28
CA GLU A 152 -23.44 -9.34 -10.09
C GLU A 152 -24.07 -7.94 -10.07
N SER A 153 -25.29 -7.83 -9.56
CA SER A 153 -26.00 -6.53 -9.44
C SER A 153 -25.22 -5.54 -8.59
N ASP A 154 -24.59 -6.02 -7.52
CA ASP A 154 -23.80 -5.20 -6.60
C ASP A 154 -22.57 -4.62 -7.31
N PHE A 155 -21.89 -5.43 -8.12
CA PHE A 155 -20.76 -4.97 -8.92
C PHE A 155 -21.17 -3.83 -9.86
N LYS A 156 -22.30 -3.98 -10.56
CA LYS A 156 -22.83 -2.93 -11.45
C LYS A 156 -23.18 -1.65 -10.68
N ALA A 157 -23.69 -1.77 -9.45
CA ALA A 157 -23.95 -0.61 -8.60
C ALA A 157 -22.65 0.11 -8.17
N PHE A 158 -21.59 -0.64 -7.84
CA PHE A 158 -20.27 -0.07 -7.54
C PHE A 158 -19.65 0.60 -8.77
N TYR A 159 -19.78 -0.03 -9.95
CA TYR A 159 -19.31 0.51 -11.22
C TYR A 159 -19.97 1.85 -11.54
N ASN A 160 -21.29 1.95 -11.40
CA ASN A 160 -22.01 3.21 -11.60
C ASN A 160 -21.56 4.30 -10.62
N ARG A 161 -21.27 3.95 -9.35
CA ARG A 161 -20.68 4.91 -8.39
C ARG A 161 -19.30 5.38 -8.84
N ALA A 162 -18.42 4.44 -9.22
CA ALA A 162 -17.10 4.76 -9.73
C ALA A 162 -17.17 5.65 -10.99
N TYR A 163 -18.13 5.40 -11.87
CA TYR A 163 -18.38 6.21 -13.05
C TYR A 163 -18.75 7.66 -12.68
N ASN A 164 -19.67 7.82 -11.73
CA ASN A 164 -20.09 9.15 -11.27
C ASN A 164 -18.95 9.92 -10.58
N ILE A 165 -18.04 9.22 -9.90
CA ILE A 165 -16.83 9.81 -9.31
C ILE A 165 -15.85 10.25 -10.42
N ALA A 166 -15.64 9.42 -11.45
CA ALA A 166 -14.72 9.72 -12.54
C ALA A 166 -15.26 10.81 -13.49
N TYR A 167 -16.57 10.88 -13.68
CA TYR A 167 -17.24 11.75 -14.66
C TYR A 167 -18.39 12.55 -14.02
N PRO A 168 -18.10 13.43 -13.05
CA PRO A 168 -19.13 14.15 -12.29
C PRO A 168 -20.00 15.03 -13.20
N CYS A 169 -19.42 15.70 -14.19
CA CYS A 169 -20.14 16.57 -15.11
C CYS A 169 -21.09 15.81 -16.04
N MET A 170 -20.74 14.60 -16.49
CA MET A 170 -21.67 13.79 -17.32
C MET A 170 -22.82 13.21 -16.49
N SER A 171 -22.58 13.07 -15.19
CA SER A 171 -23.50 12.43 -14.25
C SER A 171 -24.53 13.41 -13.67
N ASP A 172 -24.26 14.72 -13.68
CA ASP A 172 -25.22 15.75 -13.29
C ASP A 172 -26.23 16.03 -14.44
N PRO A 173 -27.54 15.78 -14.25
CA PRO A 173 -28.56 16.09 -15.26
C PRO A 173 -28.57 17.57 -15.68
N ARG A 174 -28.16 18.48 -14.78
CA ARG A 174 -28.13 19.93 -15.04
C ARG A 174 -26.99 20.35 -15.97
N ALA A 175 -25.94 19.54 -16.08
CA ALA A 175 -24.80 19.83 -16.94
C ALA A 175 -25.06 19.56 -18.43
N ARG A 176 -26.24 19.04 -18.80
CA ARG A 176 -26.65 18.73 -20.19
C ARG A 176 -27.56 19.79 -20.82
N GLN A 177 -27.77 20.93 -20.16
CA GLN A 177 -28.78 21.94 -20.54
C GLN A 177 -28.19 23.19 -21.22
N PHE A 178 -27.08 23.08 -21.96
CA PHE A 178 -26.46 24.19 -22.68
C PHE A 178 -26.62 24.04 -24.19
#